data_AF-A0A7V6HTJ6-F1
#
_entry.id   AF-A0A7V6HTJ6-F1
#
_cell.length_a   1.000
_cell.length_b   1.000
_cell.length_c   1.000
_cell.angle_alpha   90.00
_cell.angle_beta   90.00
_cell.angle_gamma   90.00
#
_symmetry.space_group_name_H-M   'P 1'
#
loop_
_entity.id
_entity.type
_entity.pdbx_description
1 polymer ?
#
loop_
_entity_poly.entity_id
_entity_poly.type
_entity_poly.pdbx_seq_one_letter_code
_entity_poly.pdbx_strand_id
1 'polypeptide(L)'
;MSKDYILDIVYIADGEIVAEYQLRTGNWAFEEEPAPAKPGYNGYYWATGPDGELNNFDIPVTTDMVFFAGYYLEHSVTFLKDEPE
;
A
#
# COMPACT_ATOMS: atom_id res chain seq x y z
N MET A 1 9.90 -3.45 -29.34
CA MET A 1 8.49 -3.68 -28.97
C MET A 1 8.50 -4.16 -27.53
N SER A 2 7.90 -3.42 -26.60
CA SER A 2 7.58 -4.01 -25.29
C SER A 2 6.51 -5.07 -25.55
N LYS A 3 6.67 -6.28 -25.01
CA LYS A 3 5.60 -7.26 -25.03
C LYS A 3 4.60 -6.85 -23.94
N ASP A 4 3.34 -6.72 -24.29
CA ASP A 4 2.27 -6.56 -23.32
C ASP A 4 2.07 -7.90 -22.61
N TYR A 5 2.46 -7.99 -21.34
CA TYR A 5 2.17 -9.14 -20.49
C TYR A 5 0.97 -8.83 -19.60
N ILE A 6 0.22 -9.88 -19.26
CA ILE A 6 -0.68 -9.86 -18.12
C ILE A 6 0.14 -10.25 -16.91
N LEU A 7 0.07 -9.45 -15.85
CA LEU A 7 0.79 -9.57 -14.61
C LEU A 7 -0.20 -9.90 -13.49
N ASP A 8 0.20 -10.77 -12.57
CA ASP A 8 -0.57 -11.08 -11.39
C ASP A 8 -0.14 -10.14 -10.24
N ILE A 9 -1.12 -9.42 -9.70
CA ILE A 9 -0.94 -8.44 -8.63
C ILE A 9 -1.75 -8.90 -7.42
N VAL A 10 -1.06 -9.21 -6.33
CA VAL A 10 -1.66 -9.82 -5.15
C VAL A 10 -1.53 -8.88 -3.96
N TYR A 11 -2.60 -8.73 -3.19
CA TYR A 11 -2.64 -7.95 -1.96
C TYR A 11 -2.84 -8.88 -0.77
N ILE A 12 -1.94 -8.80 0.21
CA ILE A 12 -1.94 -9.65 1.41
C ILE A 12 -2.04 -8.78 2.66
N ALA A 13 -3.07 -9.02 3.47
CA ALA A 13 -3.22 -8.39 4.78
C ALA A 13 -3.30 -9.47 5.87
N ASP A 14 -2.55 -9.30 6.96
CA ASP A 14 -2.54 -10.23 8.10
C ASP A 14 -2.28 -11.71 7.73
N GLY A 15 -1.53 -11.93 6.64
CA GLY A 15 -1.17 -13.26 6.14
C GLY A 15 -2.21 -13.89 5.19
N GLU A 16 -3.28 -13.18 4.87
CA GLU A 16 -4.35 -13.63 3.96
C GLU A 16 -4.38 -12.80 2.68
N ILE A 17 -4.68 -13.45 1.55
CA ILE A 17 -4.93 -12.76 0.28
C ILE A 17 -6.27 -12.04 0.39
N VAL A 18 -6.26 -10.73 0.22
CA VAL A 18 -7.46 -9.88 0.29
C VAL A 18 -7.92 -9.38 -1.08
N ALA A 19 -7.02 -9.35 -2.08
CA ALA A 19 -7.37 -9.10 -3.46
C ALA A 19 -6.33 -9.66 -4.43
N GLU A 20 -6.80 -9.97 -5.64
CA GLU A 20 -5.98 -10.38 -6.78
C GLU A 20 -6.47 -9.63 -8.02
N TYR A 21 -5.53 -9.05 -8.77
CA TYR A 21 -5.81 -8.36 -10.03
C TYR A 21 -4.89 -8.85 -11.12
N GLN A 22 -5.43 -8.88 -12.34
CA GLN A 22 -4.65 -9.10 -13.54
C GLN A 22 -4.50 -7.78 -14.29
N LEU A 23 -3.28 -7.23 -14.30
CA LEU A 23 -2.98 -5.95 -14.92
C LEU A 23 -2.09 -6.13 -16.14
N ARG A 24 -2.19 -5.22 -17.10
CA ARG A 24 -1.22 -5.16 -18.20
C ARG A 24 0.07 -4.51 -17.71
N THR A 25 1.21 -4.98 -18.21
CA THR A 25 2.49 -4.26 -18.07
C THR A 25 2.32 -2.81 -18.48
N GLY A 26 2.73 -1.86 -17.64
CA GLY A 26 2.56 -0.42 -17.89
C GLY A 26 1.31 0.20 -17.25
N ASN A 27 0.41 -0.58 -16.65
CA ASN A 27 -0.69 -0.06 -15.83
C ASN A 27 -0.23 0.21 -14.39
N TRP A 28 -1.05 0.93 -13.62
CA TRP A 28 -0.82 1.21 -12.21
C TRP A 28 -1.59 0.26 -11.31
N ALA A 29 -0.97 -0.11 -10.18
CA ALA A 29 -1.63 -0.86 -9.11
C ALA A 29 -2.57 0.07 -8.30
N PHE A 30 -3.44 -0.52 -7.49
CA PHE A 30 -4.42 0.20 -6.67
C PHE A 30 -3.87 0.44 -5.26
N GLU A 31 -3.71 1.71 -4.86
CA GLU A 31 -3.27 2.04 -3.50
C GLU A 31 -4.40 1.89 -2.47
N GLU A 32 -5.58 2.40 -2.83
CA GLU A 32 -6.70 2.56 -1.90
C GLU A 32 -7.62 1.34 -1.83
N GLU A 33 -7.45 0.36 -2.72
CA GLU A 33 -8.31 -0.83 -2.78
C GLU A 33 -7.50 -2.13 -2.98
N PRO A 34 -7.68 -3.15 -2.12
CA PRO A 34 -8.55 -3.15 -0.94
C PRO A 34 -8.03 -2.23 0.18
N ALA A 35 -8.92 -1.75 1.05
CA ALA A 35 -8.57 -0.92 2.21
C ALA A 35 -8.59 -1.78 3.50
N PRO A 36 -7.49 -2.46 3.85
CA PRO A 36 -7.43 -3.29 5.05
C PRO A 36 -7.57 -2.42 6.30
N ALA A 37 -8.33 -2.92 7.27
CA ALA A 37 -8.51 -2.27 8.57
C ALA A 37 -8.08 -3.21 9.69
N LYS A 38 -7.31 -2.68 10.64
CA LYS A 38 -6.82 -3.45 11.80
C LYS A 38 -7.20 -2.74 13.11
N PRO A 39 -7.89 -3.43 14.04
CA PRO A 39 -8.22 -2.86 15.34
C PRO A 39 -6.97 -2.33 16.07
N GLY A 40 -7.06 -1.11 16.59
CA GLY A 40 -5.96 -0.45 17.28
C GLY A 40 -4.97 0.30 16.38
N TYR A 41 -5.25 0.41 15.08
CA TYR A 41 -4.49 1.23 14.13
C TYR A 41 -5.42 2.25 13.45
N ASN A 42 -4.86 3.37 13.01
CA ASN A 42 -5.62 4.48 12.41
C ASN A 42 -5.54 4.48 10.88
N GLY A 43 -4.53 3.80 10.31
CA GLY A 43 -4.34 3.74 8.86
C GLY A 43 -3.52 2.53 8.43
N TYR A 44 -3.41 2.38 7.12
CA TYR A 44 -2.68 1.31 6.46
C TYR A 44 -1.83 1.86 5.30
N TYR A 45 -0.85 1.07 4.87
CA TYR A 45 -0.11 1.27 3.63
C TYR A 45 0.25 -0.07 3.01
N TRP A 46 0.56 -0.07 1.72
CA TRP A 46 1.03 -1.25 1.01
C TRP A 46 2.54 -1.20 0.81
N ALA A 47 3.22 -2.26 1.25
CA ALA A 47 4.65 -2.46 1.07
C ALA A 47 4.94 -3.54 0.02
N THR A 48 6.04 -3.43 -0.70
CA THR A 48 6.48 -4.44 -1.69
C THR A 48 7.34 -5.55 -1.08
N GLY A 49 7.66 -5.45 0.21
CA GLY A 49 8.43 -6.43 0.94
C GLY A 49 7.99 -6.56 2.40
N PRO A 50 8.30 -7.69 3.04
CA PRO A 50 7.96 -7.94 4.44
C PRO A 50 8.63 -6.95 5.41
N ASP A 51 9.71 -6.31 4.97
CA ASP A 51 10.47 -5.31 5.74
C ASP A 51 9.83 -3.90 5.72
N GLY A 52 8.71 -3.73 5.03
CA GLY A 52 7.90 -2.49 5.09
C GLY A 52 8.37 -1.37 4.16
N GLU A 53 9.12 -1.68 3.09
CA GLU A 53 9.41 -0.68 2.04
C GLU A 53 8.10 -0.23 1.38
N LEU A 54 7.75 1.04 1.60
CA LEU A 54 6.57 1.69 1.03
C LEU A 54 6.59 1.57 -0.49
N ASN A 55 5.48 1.10 -1.06
CA ASN A 55 5.31 1.10 -2.50
C ASN A 55 5.13 2.53 -3.03
N ASN A 56 5.61 2.78 -4.26
CA ASN A 56 5.27 3.98 -5.01
C ASN A 56 4.23 3.63 -6.09
N PHE A 57 2.97 3.97 -5.83
CA PHE A 57 1.85 3.70 -6.74
C PHE A 57 1.81 4.61 -7.97
N ASP A 58 2.68 5.61 -8.09
CA ASP A 58 2.83 6.42 -9.31
C ASP A 58 3.68 5.70 -10.39
N ILE A 59 4.35 4.60 -10.03
CA ILE A 59 5.16 3.81 -10.94
C ILE A 59 4.32 2.66 -11.49
N PRO A 60 4.24 2.48 -12.83
CA PRO A 60 3.50 1.39 -13.41
C PRO A 60 4.15 0.04 -13.12
N VAL A 61 3.31 -0.99 -12.99
CA VAL A 61 3.76 -2.37 -12.78
C VAL A 61 4.41 -2.91 -14.05
N THR A 62 5.55 -3.57 -13.90
CA THR A 62 6.31 -4.15 -15.02
C THR A 62 6.60 -5.65 -14.87
N THR A 63 6.30 -6.20 -13.69
CA THR A 63 6.45 -7.59 -13.29
C THR A 63 5.31 -7.94 -12.34
N ASP A 64 5.09 -9.22 -12.09
CA ASP A 64 4.20 -9.67 -11.02
C ASP A 64 4.64 -9.05 -9.69
N MET A 65 3.68 -8.67 -8.86
CA MET A 65 3.93 -7.99 -7.59
C MET A 65 3.02 -8.54 -6.49
N VAL A 66 3.57 -8.56 -5.28
CA VAL A 66 2.83 -8.86 -4.06
C VAL A 66 2.97 -7.66 -3.12
N PHE A 67 1.84 -7.15 -2.66
CA PHE A 67 1.77 -6.08 -1.67
C PHE A 67 1.39 -6.64 -0.30
N PHE A 68 2.07 -6.18 0.73
CA PHE A 68 1.82 -6.54 2.13
C PHE A 68 1.29 -5.34 2.90
N ALA A 69 0.21 -5.53 3.66
CA ALA A 69 -0.36 -4.47 4.47
C ALA A 69 0.54 -4.16 5.67
N GLY A 70 1.00 -2.91 5.76
CA GLY A 70 1.54 -2.30 6.97
C GLY A 70 0.49 -1.41 7.64
N TYR A 71 0.59 -1.25 8.97
CA TYR A 71 -0.38 -0.47 9.74
C TYR A 71 0.34 0.55 10.63
N TYR A 72 -0.26 1.73 10.79
CA TYR A 72 0.29 2.80 11.64
C TYR A 72 -0.78 3.46 12.51
N LEU A 73 -0.29 4.05 13.59
CA LEU A 73 -1.05 4.97 14.44
C LEU A 73 -0.75 6.39 13.99
N GLU A 74 -1.75 7.09 13.48
CA GLU A 74 -1.63 8.53 13.30
C GLU A 74 -1.61 9.21 14.66
N HIS A 75 -0.51 9.91 14.97
CA HIS A 75 -0.44 10.80 16.11
C HIS A 75 -0.51 12.24 15.61
N SER A 76 -1.59 12.96 15.95
CA SER A 76 -1.64 14.40 15.73
C SER A 76 -0.85 15.11 16.83
N VAL A 77 0.26 15.77 16.49
CA VAL A 77 0.96 16.68 17.41
C VAL A 77 0.34 18.07 17.26
N THR A 78 -0.35 18.54 18.29
CA THR A 78 -0.83 19.93 18.37
C THR A 78 0.14 20.73 19.22
N PHE A 79 0.83 21.70 18.62
CA PHE A 79 1.62 22.67 19.37
C PHE A 79 0.67 23.72 19.95
N LEU A 80 0.47 23.71 21.26
CA LEU A 80 -0.14 24.83 21.96
C LEU A 80 0.89 25.95 22.01
N LYS A 81 0.56 27.10 21.43
CA LYS A 81 1.36 28.31 21.56
C LYS A 81 1.26 28.76 23.03
N ASP A 82 2.40 28.87 23.70
CA ASP A 82 2.47 29.43 25.05
C ASP A 82 1.88 30.84 25.02
N GLU A 83 0.86 31.10 25.86
CA GLU A 83 0.32 32.44 25.99
C GLU A 83 1.35 33.32 26.71
N PRO A 84 1.66 34.52 26.19
CA PRO A 84 2.62 35.40 26.85
C PRO A 84 2.10 35.82 28.23
N GLU A 85 2.95 35.67 29.26
CA GLU A 85 2.72 36.19 30.63
C GLU A 85 2.47 37.71 30.66
#